data_AF-A0A0P9BF78-F1
#
_entry.id   AF-A0A0P9BF78-F1
#
_cell.length_a   1.000
_cell.length_b   1.000
_cell.length_c   1.000
_cell.angle_alpha   90.00
_cell.angle_beta   90.00
_cell.angle_gamma   90.00
#
_symmetry.space_group_name_H-M   'P 1'
#
loop_
_entity.id
_entity.type
_entity.pdbx_description
1 polymer ?
#
loop_
_entity_poly.entity_id
_entity_poly.type
_entity_poly.pdbx_seq_one_letter_code
_entity_poly.pdbx_strand_id
1 'polypeptide(L)'
;MLEAGHTLSERNLLKDDLYKIRAQVANWIADDGIQVVLITGGTGFTGRDSTPEAVACLLDKQIDGFGELFRAISILDIGTSTVQSRALAGLANGTLVCCLPGSTGACRTAWEGILAEQLDARHRPCNFVPHLKPVQVCGTRG
;
A
#
# COMPACT_ATOMS: atom_id res chain seq x y z
N MET A 1 1.43 -10.42 6.96
CA MET A 1 0.78 -9.36 7.77
C MET A 1 0.30 -9.87 9.13
N LEU A 2 -0.70 -10.75 9.21
CA LEU A 2 -1.23 -11.23 10.51
C LEU A 2 -0.18 -11.99 11.33
N GLU A 3 0.61 -12.84 10.68
CA GLU A 3 1.74 -13.54 11.31
C GLU A 3 2.84 -12.59 11.81
N ALA A 4 2.92 -11.38 11.24
CA ALA A 4 3.85 -10.33 11.68
C ALA A 4 3.28 -9.48 12.83
N GLY A 5 2.09 -9.81 13.35
CA GLY A 5 1.46 -9.13 14.48
C GLY A 5 0.62 -7.90 14.12
N HIS A 6 0.41 -7.60 12.84
CA HIS A 6 -0.49 -6.52 12.43
C HIS A 6 -1.96 -6.97 12.46
N THR A 7 -2.87 -6.01 12.63
CA THR A 7 -4.32 -6.25 12.64
C THR A 7 -4.93 -5.90 11.28
N LEU A 8 -5.84 -6.75 10.78
CA LEU A 8 -6.66 -6.43 9.61
C LEU A 8 -7.94 -5.73 10.06
N SER A 9 -8.03 -4.41 9.87
CA SER A 9 -9.21 -3.63 10.26
C SER A 9 -10.40 -3.85 9.30
N GLU A 10 -10.15 -3.76 7.99
CA GLU A 10 -11.18 -3.92 6.97
C GLU A 10 -10.60 -4.57 5.70
N ARG A 11 -11.46 -5.19 4.89
CA ARG A 11 -11.13 -5.69 3.56
C ARG A 11 -12.32 -5.50 2.63
N ASN A 12 -12.08 -4.89 1.47
CA ASN A 12 -13.08 -4.74 0.42
C ASN A 12 -12.56 -5.27 -0.92
N LEU A 13 -13.45 -5.83 -1.75
CA LEU A 13 -13.16 -6.30 -3.11
C LEU A 13 -13.98 -5.48 -4.10
N LEU A 14 -13.29 -4.71 -4.94
CA LEU A 14 -13.91 -3.84 -5.92
C LEU A 14 -13.61 -4.33 -7.33
N LYS A 15 -14.49 -3.99 -8.27
CA LYS A 15 -14.14 -4.01 -9.69
C LYS A 15 -13.13 -2.89 -9.96
N ASP A 16 -12.33 -3.05 -11.01
CA ASP A 16 -11.38 -2.04 -11.46
C ASP A 16 -12.13 -0.84 -12.06
N ASP A 17 -12.52 0.06 -11.17
CA ASP A 17 -13.30 1.26 -11.41
C ASP A 17 -12.64 2.40 -10.65
N LEU A 18 -12.12 3.35 -11.42
CA LEU A 18 -11.34 4.49 -10.92
C LEU A 18 -12.05 5.22 -9.77
N TYR A 19 -13.35 5.49 -9.93
CA TYR A 19 -14.11 6.29 -8.96
C TYR A 19 -14.40 5.50 -7.69
N LYS A 20 -14.72 4.22 -7.80
CA LYS A 20 -14.97 3.36 -6.63
C LYS A 20 -13.71 3.11 -5.83
N ILE A 21 -12.58 2.87 -6.50
CA ILE A 21 -11.28 2.72 -5.85
C ILE A 21 -10.95 4.03 -5.10
N ARG A 22 -11.05 5.17 -5.78
CA ARG A 22 -10.79 6.47 -5.17
C ARG A 22 -11.66 6.73 -3.94
N ALA A 23 -12.96 6.50 -4.04
CA ALA A 23 -13.89 6.70 -2.94
C ALA A 23 -13.55 5.81 -1.72
N GLN A 24 -13.28 4.53 -1.95
CA GLN A 24 -12.93 3.60 -0.87
C GLN A 24 -11.61 3.99 -0.19
N VAL A 25 -10.59 4.34 -0.97
CA VAL A 25 -9.28 4.73 -0.44
C VAL A 25 -9.39 6.04 0.32
N ALA A 26 -10.15 7.02 -0.18
CA ALA A 26 -10.40 8.28 0.52
C ALA A 26 -11.12 8.05 1.87
N ASN A 27 -12.11 7.14 1.91
CA ASN A 27 -12.79 6.77 3.15
C ASN A 27 -11.79 6.19 4.18
N TRP A 28 -10.91 5.28 3.77
CA TRP A 28 -9.90 4.69 4.65
C TRP A 28 -8.80 5.68 5.09
N ILE A 29 -8.43 6.62 4.22
CA ILE A 29 -7.52 7.71 4.58
C ILE A 29 -8.12 8.59 5.69
N ALA A 30 -9.43 8.82 5.66
CA ALA A 30 -10.15 9.62 6.65
C ALA A 30 -10.46 8.86 7.96
N ASP A 31 -10.39 7.53 7.97
CA ASP A 31 -10.70 6.71 9.15
C ASP A 31 -9.55 6.71 10.17
N ASP A 32 -9.78 7.16 11.40
CA ASP A 32 -8.78 7.24 12.47
C ASP A 32 -8.22 5.86 12.91
N GLY A 33 -8.91 4.76 12.59
CA GLY A 33 -8.51 3.39 12.89
C GLY A 33 -7.65 2.72 11.82
N ILE A 34 -7.44 3.33 10.65
CA ILE A 34 -6.72 2.71 9.52
C ILE A 34 -5.41 3.43 9.23
N GLN A 35 -4.28 2.79 9.57
CA GLN A 35 -2.95 3.38 9.36
C GLN A 35 -2.33 3.03 8.01
N VAL A 36 -2.69 1.89 7.43
CA VAL A 36 -2.08 1.36 6.21
C VAL A 36 -3.17 0.80 5.30
N VAL A 37 -3.13 1.20 4.03
CA VAL A 37 -4.00 0.71 2.96
C VAL A 37 -3.14 -0.03 1.93
N LEU A 38 -3.40 -1.32 1.74
CA LEU A 38 -2.77 -2.13 0.71
C LEU A 38 -3.78 -2.47 -0.38
N ILE A 39 -3.45 -2.12 -1.62
CA ILE A 39 -4.28 -2.38 -2.80
C ILE A 39 -3.49 -3.33 -3.70
N THR A 40 -4.15 -4.35 -4.23
CA THR A 40 -3.55 -5.34 -5.13
C THR A 40 -4.39 -5.45 -6.39
N GLY A 41 -3.76 -5.28 -7.56
CA GLY A 41 -4.41 -5.32 -8.87
C GLY A 41 -4.66 -3.93 -9.46
N GLY A 42 -5.09 -3.89 -10.72
CA GLY A 42 -5.42 -2.66 -11.44
C GLY A 42 -4.23 -1.74 -11.75
N THR A 43 -2.99 -2.25 -11.67
CA THR A 43 -1.74 -1.51 -11.96
C THR A 43 -1.13 -1.89 -13.31
N GLY A 44 -1.82 -2.68 -14.14
CA GLY A 44 -1.37 -3.04 -15.49
C GLY A 44 -1.52 -1.89 -16.49
N PHE A 45 -1.45 -2.19 -17.78
CA PHE A 45 -1.57 -1.20 -18.86
C PHE A 45 -2.85 -1.39 -19.71
N THR A 46 -3.76 -2.25 -19.29
CA THR A 46 -5.04 -2.41 -19.99
C THR A 46 -5.92 -1.20 -19.71
N GLY A 47 -6.88 -0.89 -20.60
CA GLY A 47 -7.78 0.25 -20.43
C GLY A 47 -8.69 0.19 -19.18
N ARG A 48 -8.64 -0.90 -18.41
CA ARG A 48 -9.32 -1.04 -17.12
C ARG A 48 -8.42 -0.70 -15.93
N ASP A 49 -7.10 -0.89 -16.06
CA ASP A 49 -6.12 -0.74 -14.99
C ASP A 49 -6.02 0.73 -14.55
N SER A 50 -6.72 1.07 -13.47
CA SER A 50 -6.92 2.46 -13.04
C SER A 50 -6.45 2.77 -11.63
N THR A 51 -5.82 1.80 -10.94
CA THR A 51 -5.48 1.93 -9.51
C THR A 51 -4.49 3.07 -9.24
N PRO A 52 -3.37 3.21 -9.98
CA PRO A 52 -2.47 4.35 -9.77
C PRO A 52 -3.14 5.70 -10.03
N GLU A 53 -3.98 5.82 -11.07
CA GLU A 53 -4.72 7.03 -11.40
C GLU A 53 -5.81 7.38 -10.36
N ALA A 54 -6.42 6.36 -9.75
CA ALA A 54 -7.41 6.53 -8.70
C ALA A 54 -6.76 7.06 -7.41
N VAL A 55 -5.57 6.55 -7.06
CA VAL A 55 -4.90 6.77 -5.79
C VAL A 55 -3.96 7.98 -5.81
N ALA A 56 -3.24 8.23 -6.89
CA ALA A 56 -2.18 9.27 -6.93
C ALA A 56 -2.69 10.67 -6.56
N CYS A 57 -3.93 11.02 -6.91
CA CYS A 57 -4.52 12.32 -6.59
C CYS A 57 -4.93 12.47 -5.11
N LEU A 58 -4.92 11.39 -4.33
CA LEU A 58 -5.26 11.39 -2.91
C LEU A 58 -4.03 11.53 -2.01
N LEU A 59 -2.83 11.41 -2.57
CA LEU A 59 -1.58 11.37 -1.80
C LEU A 59 -1.10 12.80 -1.50
N ASP A 60 -0.85 13.10 -0.23
CA ASP A 60 -0.19 14.35 0.18
C ASP A 60 1.28 14.34 -0.26
N LYS A 61 1.91 13.17 -0.18
CA LYS A 61 3.31 12.93 -0.55
C LYS A 61 3.44 11.58 -1.23
N GLN A 62 4.03 11.55 -2.41
CA GLN A 62 4.42 10.30 -3.06
C GLN A 62 5.73 9.77 -2.46
N ILE A 63 5.87 8.45 -2.42
CA ILE A 63 7.07 7.74 -1.99
C ILE A 63 7.65 7.06 -3.23
N ASP A 64 8.36 7.82 -4.06
CA ASP A 64 8.90 7.33 -5.34
C ASP A 64 9.80 6.10 -5.15
N GLY A 65 10.59 6.12 -4.07
CA GLY A 65 11.48 5.03 -3.67
C GLY A 65 10.78 3.68 -3.48
N PHE A 66 9.46 3.66 -3.20
CA PHE A 66 8.71 2.40 -3.11
C PHE A 66 8.61 1.69 -4.47
N GLY A 67 8.17 2.42 -5.50
CA GLY A 67 8.04 1.86 -6.84
C GLY A 67 9.40 1.53 -7.45
N GLU A 68 10.40 2.36 -7.18
CA GLU A 68 11.79 2.14 -7.61
C GLU A 68 12.38 0.88 -6.99
N LEU A 69 12.35 0.76 -5.66
CA LEU A 69 12.86 -0.41 -4.95
C LEU A 69 12.10 -1.66 -5.36
N PHE A 70 10.77 -1.58 -5.46
CA PHE A 70 9.95 -2.71 -5.90
C PHE A 70 10.39 -3.23 -7.27
N ARG A 71 10.63 -2.34 -8.25
CA ARG A 71 11.12 -2.76 -9.58
C ARG A 71 12.56 -3.28 -9.51
N ALA A 72 13.40 -2.67 -8.68
CA ALA A 72 14.79 -3.08 -8.51
C ALA A 72 14.92 -4.49 -7.92
N ILE A 73 14.07 -4.87 -6.96
CA ILE A 73 14.06 -6.24 -6.41
C ILE A 73 13.34 -7.22 -7.35
N SER A 74 12.27 -6.77 -8.04
CA SER A 74 11.49 -7.61 -8.95
C SER A 74 12.29 -8.04 -10.19
N ILE A 75 13.29 -7.26 -10.62
CA ILE A 75 14.11 -7.61 -11.79
C ILE A 75 14.81 -8.97 -11.62
N LEU A 76 15.13 -9.37 -10.38
CA LEU A 76 15.78 -10.63 -10.07
C LEU A 76 14.86 -11.84 -10.31
N ASP A 77 13.55 -11.64 -10.13
CA ASP A 77 12.55 -12.70 -10.22
C ASP A 77 11.90 -12.77 -11.61
N ILE A 78 11.54 -11.61 -12.17
CA ILE A 78 10.71 -11.51 -13.39
C ILE A 78 11.41 -10.80 -14.56
N GLY A 79 12.68 -10.41 -14.38
CA GLY A 79 13.48 -9.74 -15.40
C GLY A 79 12.85 -8.43 -15.89
N THR A 80 12.94 -8.20 -17.20
CA THR A 80 12.42 -6.99 -17.86
C THR A 80 10.90 -6.84 -17.75
N SER A 81 10.17 -7.90 -17.39
CA SER A 81 8.72 -7.85 -17.15
C SER A 81 8.35 -6.84 -16.06
N THR A 82 9.29 -6.50 -15.16
CA THR A 82 9.08 -5.47 -14.14
C THR A 82 8.72 -4.09 -14.70
N VAL A 83 9.06 -3.79 -15.96
CA VAL A 83 8.65 -2.55 -16.65
C VAL A 83 7.13 -2.44 -16.74
N GLN A 84 6.41 -3.57 -16.75
CA GLN A 84 4.94 -3.58 -16.79
C GLN A 84 4.28 -3.37 -15.41
N SER A 85 5.05 -3.14 -14.35
CA SER A 85 4.52 -2.94 -13.00
C SER A 85 4.49 -1.47 -12.60
N ARG A 86 3.28 -0.93 -12.43
CA ARG A 86 3.04 0.46 -11.96
C ARG A 86 2.78 0.51 -10.45
N ALA A 87 3.67 -0.09 -9.66
CA ALA A 87 3.58 0.02 -8.20
C ALA A 87 3.76 1.47 -7.75
N LEU A 88 2.89 1.94 -6.83
CA LEU A 88 2.82 3.31 -6.34
C LEU A 88 2.64 3.28 -4.83
N ALA A 89 3.29 4.18 -4.11
CA ALA A 89 2.96 4.41 -2.70
C ALA A 89 3.02 5.90 -2.34
N GLY A 90 2.35 6.25 -1.25
CA GLY A 90 2.41 7.58 -0.67
C GLY A 90 1.79 7.66 0.72
N LEU A 91 1.89 8.84 1.32
CA LEU A 91 1.23 9.19 2.56
C LEU A 91 0.07 10.14 2.28
N ALA A 92 -1.05 9.91 2.96
CA ALA A 92 -2.21 10.80 2.97
C ALA A 92 -2.82 10.81 4.37
N ASN A 93 -2.97 11.97 5.02
CA ASN A 93 -3.53 12.08 6.37
C ASN A 93 -2.91 11.09 7.39
N GLY A 94 -1.57 10.95 7.38
CA GLY A 94 -0.87 9.97 8.23
C GLY A 94 -1.17 8.50 7.93
N THR A 95 -1.76 8.20 6.77
CA THR A 95 -2.06 6.85 6.29
C THR A 95 -1.07 6.49 5.19
N LEU A 96 -0.39 5.35 5.30
CA LEU A 96 0.41 4.80 4.22
C LEU A 96 -0.50 4.09 3.22
N VAL A 97 -0.43 4.46 1.95
CA VAL A 97 -1.19 3.82 0.87
C VAL A 97 -0.21 3.19 -0.12
N CYS A 98 -0.35 1.89 -0.39
CA CYS A 98 0.49 1.16 -1.33
C CYS A 98 -0.37 0.43 -2.37
N CYS A 99 -0.12 0.69 -3.64
CA CYS A 99 -0.70 0.01 -4.80
C CYS A 99 0.30 -1.01 -5.35
N LEU A 100 -0.09 -2.28 -5.32
CA LEU A 100 0.72 -3.43 -5.72
C LEU A 100 0.13 -4.10 -6.97
N PRO A 101 0.97 -4.74 -7.81
CA PRO A 101 0.47 -5.60 -8.87
C PRO A 101 -0.37 -6.75 -8.34
N GLY A 102 -1.33 -7.22 -9.16
CA GLY A 102 -2.31 -8.23 -8.76
C GLY A 102 -1.78 -9.66 -8.63
N SER A 103 -0.53 -9.93 -9.03
CA SER A 103 0.03 -11.27 -8.92
C SER A 103 0.43 -11.58 -7.47
N THR A 104 0.20 -12.82 -7.04
CA THR A 104 0.59 -13.28 -5.70
C THR A 104 2.11 -13.18 -5.49
N GLY A 105 2.89 -13.41 -6.54
CA GLY A 105 4.34 -13.21 -6.54
C GLY A 105 4.72 -11.76 -6.24
N ALA A 106 4.13 -10.79 -6.95
CA ALA A 106 4.41 -9.37 -6.71
C ALA A 106 4.00 -8.93 -5.30
N CYS A 107 2.84 -9.39 -4.80
CA CYS A 107 2.42 -9.12 -3.43
C CYS A 107 3.43 -9.66 -2.41
N ARG A 108 3.96 -10.88 -2.64
CA ARG A 108 4.99 -11.48 -1.79
C ARG A 108 6.28 -10.66 -1.83
N THR A 109 6.79 -10.33 -3.02
CA THR A 109 8.00 -9.53 -3.20
C THR A 109 7.88 -8.17 -2.50
N ALA A 110 6.74 -7.49 -2.64
CA ALA A 110 6.51 -6.22 -1.94
C ALA A 110 6.41 -6.38 -0.42
N TRP A 111 5.76 -7.44 0.07
CA TRP A 111 5.63 -7.68 1.50
C TRP A 111 6.97 -8.05 2.14
N GLU A 112 7.62 -9.11 1.64
CA GLU A 112 8.85 -9.66 2.20
C GLU A 112 10.05 -8.74 1.98
N GLY A 113 10.13 -8.08 0.82
CA GLY A 113 11.28 -7.26 0.45
C GLY A 113 11.21 -5.79 0.88
N ILE A 114 10.02 -5.30 1.30
CA ILE A 114 9.84 -3.87 1.63
C ILE A 114 8.94 -3.69 2.85
N LEU A 115 7.66 -4.08 2.75
CA LEU A 115 6.64 -3.64 3.71
C LEU A 115 6.83 -4.26 5.10
N ALA A 116 7.25 -5.53 5.20
CA ALA A 116 7.45 -6.19 6.48
C ALA A 116 8.51 -5.47 7.34
N GLU A 117 9.60 -5.03 6.73
CA GLU A 117 10.63 -4.26 7.42
C GLU A 117 10.18 -2.82 7.70
N GLN A 118 9.59 -2.15 6.72
CA GLN A 118 9.19 -0.75 6.84
C GLN A 118 7.99 -0.51 7.76
N LEU A 119 7.21 -1.56 8.06
CA LEU A 119 6.12 -1.54 9.04
C LEU A 119 6.53 -2.12 10.40
N ASP A 120 7.78 -2.56 10.57
CA ASP A 120 8.33 -2.94 11.87
C ASP A 120 8.96 -1.71 12.53
N ALA A 121 8.40 -1.31 13.68
CA ALA A 121 8.89 -0.17 14.46
C ALA A 121 10.37 -0.29 14.88
N ARG A 122 10.91 -1.51 14.91
CA ARG A 122 12.30 -1.82 15.30
C ARG A 122 13.28 -1.68 14.14
N HIS A 123 12.81 -1.60 12.90
CA HIS A 123 13.67 -1.50 11.73
C HIS A 123 14.48 -0.20 11.74
N ARG A 124 15.75 -0.30 11.36
CA ARG A 124 16.75 0.78 11.38
C ARG A 124 17.38 0.92 9.99
N PRO A 125 17.83 2.13 9.60
CA PRO A 125 17.93 3.35 10.41
C PRO A 125 16.61 4.12 10.58
N CYS A 126 15.62 3.87 9.72
CA CYS A 126 14.31 4.52 9.74
C CYS A 126 13.22 3.60 9.18
N ASN A 127 11.96 3.85 9.51
CA ASN A 127 10.78 3.09 9.06
C ASN A 127 9.54 4.01 9.05
N PHE A 128 8.38 3.51 8.61
CA PHE A 128 7.17 4.34 8.49
C PHE A 128 6.42 4.57 9.80
N VAL A 129 6.63 3.73 10.82
CA VAL A 129 5.79 3.71 12.04
C VAL A 129 5.68 5.09 12.72
N PRO A 130 6.76 5.89 12.88
CA PRO A 130 6.66 7.23 13.48
C PRO A 130 5.86 8.24 12.66
N HIS A 131 5.57 7.96 11.39
CA HIS A 131 4.87 8.84 10.46
C HIS A 131 3.39 8.46 10.28
N LEU A 132 2.97 7.32 10.83
CA LEU A 132 1.59 6.87 10.79
C LEU A 132 0.76 7.61 11.84
N LYS A 133 -0.51 7.88 11.53
CA LYS A 133 -1.44 8.49 12.49
C LYS A 133 -1.62 7.59 13.71
N PRO A 134 -1.81 8.16 14.91
CA PRO A 134 -2.03 7.39 16.12
C PRO A 134 -3.40 6.71 16.05
N VAL A 135 -3.45 5.39 16.26
CA VAL A 135 -4.72 4.70 16.45
C VAL A 135 -5.10 4.81 17.91
N GLN A 136 -6.24 5.44 18.17
CA GLN A 136 -6.80 5.46 19.51
C GLN A 136 -7.28 4.04 19.83
N VAL A 137 -6.50 3.32 20.65
CA VAL A 137 -6.98 2.05 21.21
C VAL A 137 -8.16 2.41 22.09
N CYS A 138 -9.38 2.08 21.67
CA CYS A 138 -10.57 2.30 22.45
C CYS A 138 -10.40 1.55 23.78
N GLY A 139 -9.99 2.27 24.82
CA GLY A 139 -10.00 1.75 26.18
C GLY A 139 -11.43 1.30 26.46
N THR A 140 -11.59 0.05 26.88
CA THR A 140 -12.87 -0.47 27.34
C THR A 140 -13.50 0.55 28.28
N ARG A 141 -14.63 1.13 27.87
CA ARG A 141 -15.46 1.92 28.78
C ARG A 141 -15.95 0.94 29.84
N GLY A 142 -15.34 1.02 31.03
CA GLY A 142 -15.86 0.39 32.24
C GLY A 142 -17.15 1.06 32.71
#